data_AF-A0A2H0ET04-F1
#
_entry.id   AF-A0A2H0ET04-F1
#
_cell.length_a   1.000
_cell.length_b   1.000
_cell.length_c   1.000
_cell.angle_alpha   90.00
_cell.angle_beta   90.00
_cell.angle_gamma   90.00
#
_symmetry.space_group_name_H-M   'P 1'
#
loop_
_entity.id
_entity.type
_entity.pdbx_description
1 polymer ?
#
loop_
_entity_poly.entity_id
_entity_poly.type
_entity_poly.pdbx_seq_one_letter_code
_entity_poly.pdbx_strand_id
1 'polypeptide(L)'
;MAPADRTVLFLQGPPTPFWSELGDAVAARGAQVRRVSLNAGDALFWRRGGAVSYRGRLRGWRRWLAAFAAREGVTDIVYFADRLPYHRIAQKVARAAGIGAYAVEFGYLRP
;
A
#
# COMPACT_ATOMS: atom_id res chain seq x y z
N MET A 1 7.77 -17.20 -2.80
CA MET A 1 6.63 -16.82 -3.66
C MET A 1 7.14 -16.19 -4.93
N ALA A 2 6.68 -16.71 -6.06
CA ALA A 2 6.91 -16.10 -7.36
C ALA A 2 6.15 -14.76 -7.43
N PRO A 3 6.55 -13.82 -8.31
CA PRO A 3 5.83 -12.56 -8.49
C PRO A 3 4.32 -12.73 -8.74
N ALA A 4 3.92 -13.77 -9.48
CA ALA A 4 2.51 -14.06 -9.78
C ALA A 4 1.65 -14.39 -8.54
N ASP A 5 2.28 -14.85 -7.45
CA ASP A 5 1.58 -15.17 -6.20
C ASP A 5 1.44 -13.94 -5.29
N ARG A 6 1.98 -12.79 -5.67
CA ARG A 6 2.07 -11.59 -4.83
C ARG A 6 0.90 -10.66 -5.07
N THR A 7 0.38 -10.09 -3.99
CA THR A 7 -0.53 -8.94 -4.04
C THR A 7 0.08 -7.80 -3.25
N VAL A 8 0.52 -6.77 -3.96
CA VAL A 8 1.19 -5.60 -3.39
C VAL A 8 0.18 -4.48 -3.20
N LEU A 9 -0.02 -4.08 -1.94
CA LEU A 9 -0.85 -2.96 -1.56
C LEU A 9 -0.02 -1.68 -1.40
N PHE A 10 -0.32 -0.69 -2.23
CA PHE A 10 0.21 0.66 -2.14
C PHE A 10 -0.68 1.51 -1.24
N LEU A 11 -0.12 1.99 -0.13
CA LEU A 11 -0.72 3.06 0.68
C LEU A 11 -0.18 4.42 0.22
N GLN A 12 -0.40 5.47 1.00
CA GLN A 12 -0.02 6.84 0.66
C GLN A 12 1.44 6.93 0.19
N GLY A 13 1.62 7.59 -0.95
CA GLY A 13 2.90 7.77 -1.64
C GLY A 13 3.38 9.22 -1.63
N PRO A 14 4.58 9.51 -2.17
CA PRO A 14 5.02 10.87 -2.41
C PRO A 14 4.14 11.55 -3.47
N PRO A 15 4.08 12.90 -3.51
CA PRO A 15 3.30 13.65 -4.50
C PRO A 15 4.00 13.66 -5.88
N THR A 16 4.30 12.48 -6.42
CA THR A 16 4.99 12.28 -7.71
C THR A 16 4.39 11.10 -8.46
N PRO A 17 4.61 10.96 -9.79
CA PRO A 17 4.16 9.81 -10.56
C PRO A 17 4.77 8.46 -10.16
N PHE A 18 5.88 8.48 -9.39
CA PHE A 18 6.66 7.30 -9.03
C PHE A 18 5.83 6.14 -8.47
N TRP A 19 4.81 6.43 -7.66
CA TRP A 19 3.96 5.37 -7.10
C TRP A 19 3.18 4.61 -8.17
N SER A 20 2.68 5.33 -9.17
CA SER A 20 1.99 4.75 -10.32
C SER A 20 2.97 3.89 -11.13
N GLU A 21 4.15 4.42 -11.45
CA GLU A 21 5.19 3.73 -12.23
C GLU A 21 5.70 2.48 -11.51
N LEU A 22 5.88 2.54 -10.19
CA LEU A 22 6.24 1.37 -9.39
C LEU A 22 5.12 0.32 -9.43
N GLY A 23 3.86 0.74 -9.36
CA GLY A 23 2.71 -0.13 -9.58
C GLY A 23 2.72 -0.78 -10.96
N ASP A 24 3.07 -0.02 -12.02
CA ASP A 24 3.22 -0.54 -13.38
C ASP A 24 4.31 -1.62 -13.45
N ALA A 25 5.48 -1.34 -12.87
CA ALA A 25 6.61 -2.27 -12.84
C ALA A 25 6.34 -3.54 -12.02
N VAL A 26 5.57 -3.44 -10.94
CA VAL A 26 5.13 -4.60 -10.12
C VAL A 26 4.16 -5.46 -10.92
N ALA A 27 3.18 -4.85 -11.57
CA ALA A 27 2.21 -5.59 -12.38
C ALA A 27 2.82 -6.23 -13.63
N ALA A 28 3.77 -5.56 -14.28
CA ALA A 28 4.51 -6.11 -15.41
C ALA A 28 5.30 -7.39 -15.04
N ARG A 29 5.63 -7.57 -13.76
CA ARG A 29 6.24 -8.80 -13.23
C ARG A 29 5.22 -9.90 -12.90
N GLY A 30 3.92 -9.65 -13.08
CA GLY A 30 2.84 -10.61 -12.84
C GLY A 30 2.16 -10.49 -11.48
N ALA A 31 2.62 -9.60 -10.59
CA ALA A 31 2.01 -9.41 -9.28
C ALA A 31 0.69 -8.61 -9.38
N GLN A 32 -0.25 -8.91 -8.49
CA GLN A 32 -1.45 -8.10 -8.33
C GLN A 32 -1.13 -6.79 -7.63
N VAL A 33 -1.74 -5.71 -8.10
CA VAL A 33 -1.57 -4.37 -7.50
C VAL A 33 -2.89 -3.94 -6.89
N ARG A 34 -2.83 -3.45 -5.65
CA ARG A 34 -3.94 -2.81 -4.94
C ARG A 34 -3.50 -1.43 -4.47
N ARG A 35 -4.44 -0.50 -4.39
CA ARG A 35 -4.18 0.87 -3.93
C ARG A 35 -5.26 1.30 -2.97
N VAL A 36 -4.85 1.89 -1.85
CA VAL A 36 -5.76 2.56 -0.92
C VAL A 36 -5.40 4.04 -0.76
N SER A 37 -6.25 4.92 -1.29
CA SER A 37 -6.07 6.37 -1.16
C SER A 37 -6.59 6.86 0.19
N LEU A 38 -5.74 7.59 0.93
CA LEU A 38 -6.07 8.15 2.25
C LEU A 38 -6.45 9.63 2.19
N ASN A 39 -6.13 10.30 1.09
CA ASN A 39 -6.42 11.71 0.84
C ASN A 39 -6.62 11.98 -0.67
N ALA A 40 -6.96 13.23 -1.03
CA ALA A 40 -7.19 13.60 -2.44
C ALA A 40 -5.91 13.61 -3.28
N GLY A 41 -4.77 14.02 -2.70
CA GLY A 41 -3.48 14.01 -3.41
C GLY A 41 -3.07 12.60 -3.82
N ASP A 42 -3.28 11.63 -2.93
CA ASP A 42 -3.09 10.20 -3.20
C ASP A 42 -3.85 9.72 -4.45
N ALA A 43 -5.08 10.20 -4.62
CA ALA A 43 -5.91 9.85 -5.76
C ALA A 43 -5.46 10.59 -7.03
N LEU A 44 -5.03 11.85 -6.92
CA LEU A 44 -4.55 12.65 -8.04
C LEU A 44 -3.29 12.06 -8.69
N PHE A 45 -2.34 11.56 -7.90
CA PHE A 45 -1.08 11.01 -8.42
C PHE A 45 -1.16 9.53 -8.81
N TRP A 46 -2.26 8.83 -8.49
CA TRP A 46 -2.47 7.43 -8.87
C TRP A 46 -3.19 7.29 -10.22
N ARG A 47 -2.44 7.02 -11.29
CA ARG A 47 -2.97 6.97 -12.66
C ARG A 47 -3.46 5.58 -13.10
N ARG A 48 -3.17 4.52 -12.32
CA ARG A 48 -3.45 3.11 -12.66
C ARG A 48 -4.91 2.65 -12.50
N GLY A 49 -5.85 3.53 -12.13
CA GLY A 49 -7.23 3.12 -11.81
C GLY A 49 -7.29 2.12 -10.64
N GLY A 50 -8.49 1.60 -10.32
CA GLY A 50 -8.66 0.53 -9.33
C GLY A 50 -8.28 0.90 -7.88
N ALA A 51 -8.09 2.18 -7.57
CA ALA A 51 -7.83 2.64 -6.21
C ALA A 51 -9.10 2.65 -5.37
N VAL A 52 -9.01 2.14 -4.15
CA VAL A 52 -10.09 2.21 -3.15
C VAL A 52 -9.82 3.39 -2.23
N SER A 53 -10.81 4.28 -2.07
CA SER A 53 -10.68 5.40 -1.13
C SER A 53 -11.10 4.98 0.27
N TYR A 54 -10.19 5.08 1.24
CA TYR A 54 -10.57 4.94 2.65
C TYR A 54 -11.11 6.28 3.17
N ARG A 55 -12.40 6.32 3.50
CA ARG A 55 -13.11 7.52 4.00
C ARG A 55 -13.39 7.49 5.50
N GLY A 56 -12.88 6.47 6.20
CA GLY A 56 -13.07 6.33 7.64
C GLY A 56 -12.11 7.19 8.46
N ARG A 57 -12.32 7.18 9.79
CA ARG A 57 -11.41 7.84 10.74
C ARG A 57 -10.24 6.92 11.10
N LEU A 58 -9.10 7.48 11.51
CA LEU A 58 -7.91 6.73 11.94
C LEU A 58 -8.21 5.60 12.97
N ARG A 59 -9.18 5.80 13.89
CA ARG A 59 -9.60 4.77 14.86
C ARG A 59 -10.16 3.50 14.19
N GLY A 60 -10.81 3.63 13.04
CA GLY A 60 -11.33 2.52 12.25
C GLY A 60 -10.31 1.90 11.29
N TRP A 61 -9.16 2.55 11.10
CA TRP A 61 -8.19 2.16 10.07
C TRP A 61 -7.65 0.75 10.27
N ARG A 62 -7.25 0.40 11.50
CA ARG A 62 -6.70 -0.93 11.81
C ARG A 62 -7.63 -2.06 11.38
N ARG A 63 -8.90 -1.99 11.80
CA ARG A 63 -9.91 -3.01 11.50
C ARG A 63 -10.19 -3.08 10.00
N TRP A 64 -10.35 -1.92 9.37
CA TRP A 64 -10.62 -1.84 7.94
C TRP A 64 -9.47 -2.39 7.10
N LEU A 65 -8.22 -2.00 7.42
CA LEU A 65 -7.03 -2.46 6.69
C LEU A 65 -6.82 -3.96 6.84
N ALA A 66 -7.01 -4.52 8.04
CA ALA A 66 -6.89 -5.96 8.26
C ALA A 66 -7.92 -6.75 7.43
N ALA A 67 -9.18 -6.30 7.42
CA ALA A 67 -10.24 -6.91 6.62
C ALA A 67 -9.97 -6.76 5.10
N PHE A 68 -9.48 -5.59 4.68
CA PHE A 68 -9.08 -5.35 3.29
C PHE A 68 -7.93 -6.27 2.88
N ALA A 69 -6.88 -6.34 3.68
CA ALA A 69 -5.70 -7.17 3.40
C ALA A 69 -6.06 -8.65 3.29
N ALA A 70 -6.90 -9.16 4.19
CA ALA A 70 -7.36 -10.54 4.14
C ALA A 70 -8.23 -10.81 2.90
N ARG A 71 -9.19 -9.93 2.59
CA ARG A 71 -10.10 -10.10 1.44
C ARG A 71 -9.36 -10.06 0.11
N GLU A 72 -8.40 -9.16 -0.05
CA GLU A 72 -7.65 -8.99 -1.29
C GLU A 72 -6.42 -9.92 -1.38
N GLY A 73 -6.14 -10.72 -0.35
CA GLY A 73 -4.96 -11.59 -0.31
C GLY A 73 -3.65 -10.82 -0.35
N VAL A 74 -3.56 -9.68 0.36
CA VAL A 74 -2.36 -8.82 0.37
C VAL A 74 -1.19 -9.56 1.01
N THR A 75 -0.05 -9.57 0.31
CA THR A 75 1.18 -10.24 0.75
C THR A 75 2.24 -9.23 1.16
N ASP A 76 2.20 -8.04 0.56
CA ASP A 76 3.18 -6.98 0.77
C ASP A 76 2.46 -5.61 0.81
N ILE A 77 2.84 -4.75 1.75
CA ILE A 77 2.35 -3.37 1.87
C ILE A 77 3.52 -2.43 1.67
N VAL A 78 3.35 -1.49 0.74
CA VAL A 78 4.33 -0.43 0.44
C VAL A 78 3.74 0.92 0.80
N TYR A 79 4.50 1.75 1.52
CA TYR A 79 4.08 3.09 1.93
C TYR A 79 5.26 4.08 1.92
N PHE A 80 4.98 5.36 1.73
CA PHE A 80 6.00 6.41 1.81
C PHE A 80 6.17 6.91 3.24
N ALA A 81 7.41 6.96 3.72
CA ALA A 81 7.77 7.31 5.10
C ALA A 81 7.11 6.43 6.19
N ASP A 82 7.86 6.08 7.23
CA ASP A 82 7.40 5.15 8.26
C ASP A 82 6.67 5.82 9.46
N ARG A 83 6.73 7.15 9.58
CA ARG A 83 6.24 7.87 10.78
C ARG A 83 4.77 8.29 10.73
N LEU A 84 4.11 8.18 9.57
CA LEU A 84 2.72 8.63 9.43
C LEU A 84 1.76 7.72 10.23
N PRO A 85 0.71 8.27 10.87
CA PRO A 85 -0.19 7.50 11.75
C PRO A 85 -0.82 6.26 11.07
N TYR A 86 -1.25 6.41 9.81
CA TYR A 86 -1.79 5.31 9.02
C TYR A 86 -0.75 4.22 8.74
N HIS A 87 0.51 4.59 8.51
CA HIS A 87 1.61 3.66 8.19
C HIS A 87 2.09 2.91 9.42
N ARG A 88 2.20 3.57 10.57
CA ARG A 88 2.50 2.90 11.86
C ARG A 88 1.46 1.84 12.21
N ILE A 89 0.18 2.09 11.89
CA ILE A 89 -0.87 1.09 12.06
C ILE A 89 -0.73 -0.01 11.00
N ALA A 90 -0.44 0.34 9.75
CA ALA A 90 -0.23 -0.63 8.68
C ALA A 90 0.91 -1.61 8.99
N GLN A 91 2.04 -1.15 9.52
CA GLN A 91 3.13 -2.00 10.00
C GLN A 91 2.67 -3.01 11.06
N LYS A 92 1.86 -2.56 12.02
CA LYS A 92 1.34 -3.44 13.07
C LYS A 92 0.37 -4.48 12.51
N VAL A 93 -0.48 -4.09 11.55
CA VAL A 93 -1.39 -5.02 10.85
C VAL A 93 -0.58 -6.01 10.03
N ALA A 94 0.43 -5.54 9.29
CA ALA A 94 1.27 -6.37 8.45
C ALA A 94 2.02 -7.42 9.26
N ARG A 95 2.68 -7.00 10.34
CA ARG A 95 3.39 -7.89 11.27
C ARG A 95 2.46 -8.96 11.86
N ALA A 96 1.26 -8.57 12.29
CA ALA A 96 0.30 -9.51 12.88
C ALA A 96 -0.23 -10.53 11.86
N ALA A 97 -0.22 -10.19 10.56
CA ALA A 97 -0.72 -11.03 9.48
C ALA A 97 0.39 -11.76 8.70
N GLY A 98 1.66 -11.62 9.08
CA GLY A 98 2.80 -12.19 8.33
C GLY A 98 3.03 -11.54 6.94
N ILE A 99 2.52 -10.33 6.76
CA ILE A 99 2.63 -9.54 5.52
C ILE A 99 3.93 -8.72 5.54
N GLY A 100 4.63 -8.65 4.41
CA GLY A 100 5.81 -7.78 4.25
C GLY A 100 5.41 -6.31 4.31
N ALA A 101 6.15 -5.48 5.06
CA ALA A 101 5.90 -4.04 5.14
C ALA A 101 7.16 -3.30 4.70
N TYR A 102 7.05 -2.42 3.71
CA TYR A 102 8.18 -1.72 3.12
C TYR A 102 7.92 -0.21 3.12
N ALA A 103 8.81 0.54 3.75
CA ALA A 103 8.83 1.99 3.66
C ALA A 103 9.70 2.42 2.47
N VAL A 104 9.24 3.35 1.65
CA VAL A 104 10.11 4.06 0.69
C VAL A 104 10.37 5.47 1.20
N GLU A 105 11.64 5.87 1.25
CA GLU A 105 12.08 7.21 1.66
C GLU A 105 13.22 7.68 0.75
N PHE A 106 13.06 8.86 0.13
CA PHE A 106 14.08 9.47 -0.75
C PHE A 106 14.65 8.52 -1.84
N GLY A 107 13.85 7.55 -2.31
CA GLY A 107 14.28 6.55 -3.30
C GLY A 107 14.87 5.26 -2.70
N TYR A 108 15.01 5.16 -1.38
CA TYR A 108 15.50 3.96 -0.69
C TYR A 108 14.36 3.15 -0.07
N LEU A 109 14.44 1.82 -0.19
CA LEU A 109 13.55 0.88 0.52
C LEU A 109 14.12 0.59 1.91
N ARG A 110 13.30 0.77 2.95
CA ARG A 110 13.59 0.33 4.32
C ARG A 110 12.61 -0.80 4.72
N PRO A 111 13.13 -1.95 5.21
CA PRO A 111 12.29 -3.03 5.74
C PRO A 111 11.66 -2.69 7.09
#